data_AF-A0A7W7VFC5-F1
#
_entry.id   AF-A0A7W7VFC5-F1
#
_cell.length_a   1.000
_cell.length_b   1.000
_cell.length_c   1.000
_cell.angle_alpha   90.00
_cell.angle_beta   90.00
_cell.angle_gamma   90.00
#
_symmetry.space_group_name_H-M   'P 1'
#
loop_
_entity.id
_entity.type
_entity.pdbx_description
1 polymer ?
#
loop_
_entity_poly.entity_id
_entity_poly.type
_entity_poly.pdbx_seq_one_letter_code
_entity_poly.pdbx_strand_id
1 'polypeptide(L)' 'MNCDELVELVTAYLDGALSPEDERRVTDHLAECDGCTTYVAQFRTTVDSLGRLPAEQVADLPEQARESLLAAFRRKHV' A
#
# COMPACT_ATOMS: atom_id res chain seq x y z
N MET A 1 6.78 -0.44 20.10
CA MET A 1 6.47 -1.83 19.75
C MET A 1 7.75 -2.54 19.35
N ASN A 2 7.78 -3.87 19.41
CA ASN A 2 8.92 -4.66 18.93
C ASN A 2 8.73 -5.10 17.46
N CYS A 3 9.73 -5.76 16.89
CA CYS A 3 9.70 -6.21 15.49
C CYS A 3 8.59 -7.23 15.22
N ASP A 4 8.35 -8.16 16.15
CA ASP A 4 7.33 -9.20 16.00
C ASP A 4 5.92 -8.59 15.95
N GLU A 5 5.64 -7.63 16.83
CA GLU A 5 4.39 -6.87 16.81
C GLU A 5 4.21 -6.11 15.48
N LEU A 6 5.29 -5.56 14.89
CA LEU A 6 5.20 -4.83 13.62
C LEU A 6 4.90 -5.77 12.46
N VAL A 7 5.56 -6.94 12.44
CA VAL A 7 5.36 -7.97 11.42
C VAL A 7 3.89 -8.40 11.38
N GLU A 8 3.23 -8.55 12.53
CA GLU A 8 1.80 -8.87 12.57
C GLU A 8 0.90 -7.74 12.04
N LEU A 9 1.32 -6.48 12.18
CA LEU A 9 0.56 -5.31 11.72
C LEU A 9 0.89 -4.88 10.29
N VAL A 10 1.86 -5.50 9.61
CA VAL A 10 2.40 -5.00 8.32
C VAL A 10 1.32 -4.86 7.25
N THR A 11 0.40 -5.82 7.15
CA THR A 11 -0.67 -5.79 6.14
C THR A 11 -1.65 -4.65 6.43
N ALA A 12 -2.14 -4.56 7.67
CA ALA A 12 -3.07 -3.50 8.07
C ALA A 12 -2.46 -2.11 7.95
N TYR A 13 -1.15 -1.97 8.19
CA TYR A 13 -0.39 -0.75 7.96
C TYR A 13 -0.37 -0.37 6.47
N LEU A 14 -0.05 -1.32 5.58
CA LEU A 14 0.00 -1.09 4.13
C LEU A 14 -1.39 -0.78 3.54
N ASP A 15 -2.44 -1.36 4.12
CA ASP A 15 -3.83 -1.12 3.72
C ASP A 15 -4.42 0.18 4.31
N GLY A 16 -3.68 0.89 5.16
CA GLY A 16 -4.18 2.09 5.86
C GLY A 16 -5.35 1.80 6.81
N ALA A 17 -5.39 0.59 7.36
CA ALA A 17 -6.49 0.07 8.17
C ALA A 17 -6.18 0.06 9.68
N LEU A 18 -5.05 0.64 10.09
CA LEU A 18 -4.68 0.75 11.50
C LEU A 18 -5.47 1.84 12.23
N SER A 19 -5.58 1.68 13.55
CA SER A 19 -5.98 2.77 14.42
C SER A 19 -4.91 3.88 14.38
N PRO A 20 -5.26 5.15 14.65
CA PRO A 20 -4.26 6.24 14.69
C PRO A 20 -3.17 6.03 15.76
N GLU A 21 -3.46 5.25 16.80
CA GLU A 21 -2.48 4.90 17.83
C GLU A 21 -1.48 3.86 17.30
N ASP A 22 -1.96 2.81 16.64
CA ASP A 22 -1.10 1.77 16.09
C ASP A 22 -0.28 2.27 14.90
N GLU A 23 -0.86 3.13 14.06
CA GLU A 23 -0.13 3.76 12.95
C GLU A 23 1.05 4.60 13.46
N ARG A 24 0.85 5.34 14.55
CA ARG A 24 1.94 6.05 15.24
C ARG A 24 3.00 5.09 15.77
N ARG A 25 2.59 4.02 16.48
CA ARG A 25 3.53 3.02 17.02
C ARG A 25 4.38 2.36 15.94
N VAL A 26 3.78 2.04 14.79
CA VAL A 26 4.49 1.49 13.61
C VAL A 26 5.44 2.53 13.03
N THR A 27 4.98 3.76 12.83
CA THR A 27 5.81 4.85 12.28
C THR A 27 7.02 5.13 13.15
N ASP A 28 6.82 5.24 14.47
CA ASP A 28 7.89 5.46 15.44
C ASP A 28 8.92 4.31 15.38
N HIS A 29 8.46 3.06 15.28
CA HIS A 29 9.36 1.91 15.17
C HIS A 29 10.16 1.91 13.85
N LEU A 30 9.52 2.24 12.73
CA LEU A 30 10.20 2.29 11.43
C LEU A 30 11.28 3.38 11.38
N ALA A 31 11.13 4.46 12.14
CA ALA A 31 12.15 5.50 12.27
C ALA A 31 13.40 5.02 13.02
N GLU A 32 13.29 3.97 13.85
CA GLU A 32 14.37 3.48 14.72
C GLU A 32 14.94 2.13 14.28
N CYS A 33 14.26 1.40 13.38
CA CYS A 33 14.65 0.04 12.98
C CYS A 33 14.80 -0.12 11.45
N ASP A 34 16.04 -0.12 10.97
CA ASP A 34 16.38 -0.37 9.56
C ASP A 34 15.90 -1.74 9.06
N GLY A 35 15.88 -2.75 9.95
CA GLY A 35 15.42 -4.10 9.63
C GLY A 35 13.93 -4.14 9.26
N CYS A 36 13.08 -3.51 10.07
CA CYS A 36 11.66 -3.42 9.79
C CYS A 36 11.35 -2.49 8.61
N THR A 37 12.14 -1.42 8.41
CA THR A 37 12.04 -0.60 7.19
C THR A 37 12.30 -1.43 5.94
N THR A 38 13.33 -2.27 5.95
CA THR A 38 13.63 -3.20 4.85
C THR A 38 12.51 -4.23 4.65
N TYR A 39 12.01 -4.80 5.75
CA TYR A 39 10.90 -5.76 5.72
C TYR A 39 9.63 -5.19 5.07
N VAL A 40 9.22 -3.97 5.46
CA VAL A 40 8.07 -3.28 4.85
C VAL A 40 8.31 -3.01 3.37
N ALA A 41 9.53 -2.63 2.97
CA ALA A 41 9.87 -2.41 1.56
C ALA A 41 9.76 -3.70 0.72
N GLN A 42 10.12 -4.86 1.28
CA GLN A 42 9.95 -6.17 0.64
C GLN A 42 8.46 -6.51 0.45
N PHE A 43 7.63 -6.25 1.47
CA PHE A 43 6.18 -6.43 1.34
C PHE A 43 5.59 -5.54 0.24
N ARG A 44 5.96 -4.26 0.19
CA ARG A 44 5.54 -3.35 -0.90
C ARG A 44 5.92 -3.88 -2.27
N THR A 45 7.14 -4.38 -2.42
CA THR A 45 7.61 -5.00 -3.69
C THR A 45 6.75 -6.20 -4.09
N THR A 46 6.39 -7.05 -3.12
CA THR A 46 5.51 -8.20 -3.33
C THR A 46 4.11 -7.76 -3.77
N VAL A 47 3.52 -6.79 -3.06
CA VAL A 47 2.20 -6.22 -3.40
C VAL A 47 2.21 -5.62 -4.79
N ASP A 48 3.21 -4.80 -5.14
CA ASP A 48 3.34 -4.18 -6.46
C ASP A 48 3.52 -5.21 -7.57
N SER A 49 4.23 -6.31 -7.29
CA SER A 49 4.44 -7.39 -8.26
C SER A 49 3.15 -8.16 -8.55
N LEU A 50 2.32 -8.38 -7.52
CA LEU A 50 1.05 -9.10 -7.64
C LEU A 50 -0.11 -8.19 -8.10
N GLY A 51 -0.06 -6.89 -7.77
CA GLY A 51 -1.09 -5.90 -8.08
C GLY A 51 -1.02 -5.33 -9.50
N ARG A 52 -0.02 -5.72 -10.30
CA ARG A 52 0.06 -5.34 -11.71
C ARG A 52 -1.03 -6.06 -12.51
N LEU A 53 -1.96 -5.27 -13.05
CA LEU A 53 -2.87 -5.76 -14.08
C LEU A 53 -2.08 -6.02 -15.38
N PRO A 54 -2.30 -7.16 -16.06
CA PRO A 54 -1.72 -7.41 -17.38
C PRO A 54 -2.09 -6.27 -18.35
N ALA A 55 -1.15 -5.86 -19.19
CA ALA A 55 -1.34 -4.73 -20.09
C ALA A 55 -2.52 -4.96 -21.05
N GLU A 56 -2.77 -6.22 -21.40
CA GLU A 56 -3.86 -6.67 -22.24
C GLU A 56 -5.23 -6.37 -21.60
N GLN A 57 -5.37 -6.58 -20.28
CA GLN A 57 -6.61 -6.32 -19.56
C GLN A 57 -6.92 -4.81 -19.44
N VAL A 58 -5.88 -3.97 -19.42
CA VAL A 58 -6.03 -2.52 -19.44
C VAL A 58 -6.29 -2.01 -20.85
N ALA A 59 -5.70 -2.65 -21.87
CA ALA A 59 -5.88 -2.30 -23.28
C ALA A 59 -7.30 -2.61 -23.79
N ASP A 60 -7.95 -3.64 -23.25
CA ASP A 60 -9.33 -4.02 -23.58
C ASP A 60 -10.39 -3.12 -22.92
N LEU A 61 -9.97 -2.15 -22.10
CA LEU A 61 -10.90 -1.24 -21.41
C LEU A 61 -11.53 -0.26 -22.43
N PRO A 62 -12.88 -0.18 -22.53
CA PRO A 62 -13.53 0.80 -23.41
C PRO A 62 -13.12 2.23 -23.03
N GLU A 63 -12.85 3.08 -24.03
CA GLU A 63 -12.33 4.44 -23.79
C GLU A 63 -13.21 5.25 -22.81
N GLN A 64 -14.53 5.14 -22.92
CA GLN A 64 -15.46 5.82 -22.02
C GLN A 64 -15.33 5.36 -20.55
N ALA A 65 -15.07 4.07 -20.33
CA ALA A 65 -14.84 3.52 -19.00
C ALA A 65 -13.49 4.02 -18.44
N ARG A 66 -12.45 4.05 -19.30
CA ARG A 66 -11.13 4.59 -18.97
C ARG A 66 -11.20 6.06 -18.57
N GLU A 67 -11.86 6.90 -19.36
CA GLU A 67 -12.03 8.32 -19.06
C GLU A 67 -12.79 8.54 -17.75
N SER A 68 -13.86 7.76 -17.52
CA SER A 68 -14.67 7.84 -16.30
C SER A 68 -13.85 7.49 -15.05
N LEU A 69 -13.04 6.42 -15.12
CA LEU A 69 -12.15 6.00 -14.03
C LEU A 69 -11.07 7.06 -13.75
N LEU A 70 -10.39 7.55 -14.78
CA LEU A 70 -9.37 8.59 -14.63
C LEU A 70 -9.95 9.89 -14.05
N ALA A 71 -11.15 10.28 -14.47
CA ALA A 71 -11.84 11.43 -13.92
C ALA A 71 -12.22 11.22 -12.43
N ALA A 72 -12.62 10.00 -12.05
CA ALA A 72 -12.91 9.66 -10.66
C ALA A 72 -11.66 9.70 -9.77
N PHE A 73 -10.53 9.11 -10.22
CA PHE A 73 -9.28 9.12 -9.45
C PHE A 73 -8.71 10.53 -9.26
N ARG A 74 -8.77 11.38 -10.29
CA ARG A 74 -8.36 12.80 -10.17
C ARG A 74 -9.15 13.59 -9.13
N ARG A 75 -10.44 13.27 -8.94
CA ARG A 75 -11.28 13.90 -7.90
C ARG A 75 -10.99 13.39 -6.49
N LYS A 76 -10.42 12.19 -6.34
CA LYS A 76 -10.10 11.56 -5.05
C LYS A 76 -8.72 11.95 -4.48
N HIS A 77 -7.87 12.58 -5.29
CA HIS A 77 -6.52 13.04 -4.90
C HIS A 77 -6.45 14.55 -4.58
N VAL A 78 -7.58 15.15 -4.17
CA VAL A 78 -7.66 16.53 -3.66
C VAL A 78 -8.24 16.48 -2.25
#